data_AF-A0A6A4LVQ6-F1
#
_entry.id   AF-A0A6A4LVQ6-F1
#
_cell.length_a   1.000
_cell.length_b   1.000
_cell.length_c   1.000
_cell.angle_alpha   90.00
_cell.angle_beta   90.00
_cell.angle_gamma   90.00
#
_symmetry.space_group_name_H-M   'P 1'
#
loop_
_entity.id
_entity.type
_entity.pdbx_description
1 polymer ?
#
loop_
_entity_poly.entity_id
_entity_poly.type
_entity_poly.pdbx_seq_one_letter_code
_entity_poly.pdbx_strand_id
1 'polypeptide(L)'
;MVDRDWQKDRCRGRNSWKLGEGDGSGYHILAKTIFRCTLSYICCPGLWKVADVLAPQIKHIRETKLMHHQTLELVRFFCREIAKLHTDKAMSKLLTPFLTAARFGIHEVVEEIMIAFPDVIYQAYEEGHTALHLAVINRHENIYNLTYQMRYDCKQYLSILRDNDGNCVLHLAGKLAPKHRLNLVSGAALQMQRELQWYKVTCYSLSTVL
;
A
#
# COMPACT_ATOMS: atom_id res chain seq x y z
N MET A 1 19.89 14.93 4.12
CA MET A 1 20.53 13.60 4.25
C MET A 1 19.49 12.66 4.83
N VAL A 2 18.85 11.84 3.98
CA VAL A 2 17.86 10.85 4.43
C VAL A 2 18.61 9.70 5.08
N ASP A 3 18.37 9.52 6.37
CA ASP A 3 18.99 8.45 7.15
C ASP A 3 18.40 7.09 6.74
N ARG A 4 19.28 6.13 6.45
CA ARG A 4 18.94 4.78 5.96
C ARG A 4 18.27 3.90 7.03
N ASP A 5 18.02 4.44 8.22
CA ASP A 5 17.44 3.72 9.35
C ASP A 5 15.95 3.40 9.20
N TRP A 6 15.20 4.09 8.31
CA TRP A 6 13.82 3.67 7.94
C TRP A 6 13.75 2.22 7.43
N GLN A 7 14.84 1.71 6.82
CA GLN A 7 14.90 0.33 6.32
C GLN A 7 15.13 -0.70 7.44
N LYS A 8 15.79 -0.33 8.55
CA LYS A 8 16.21 -1.28 9.60
C LYS A 8 15.06 -1.71 10.50
N ASP A 9 14.13 -0.82 10.82
CA ASP A 9 13.03 -1.13 11.74
C ASP A 9 11.98 -2.06 11.14
N ARG A 10 11.85 -2.09 9.80
CA ARG A 10 10.79 -2.88 9.12
C ARG A 10 11.15 -4.36 8.92
N CYS A 11 12.44 -4.72 8.90
CA CYS A 11 12.87 -6.13 8.81
C CYS A 11 12.54 -6.95 10.08
N ARG A 12 12.20 -6.31 11.21
CA ARG A 12 11.72 -7.00 12.42
C ARG A 12 10.19 -7.09 12.54
N GLY A 13 9.44 -6.33 11.73
CA GLY A 13 8.00 -6.11 11.92
C GLY A 13 7.06 -6.99 11.08
N ARG A 14 7.54 -8.00 10.35
CA ARG A 14 6.72 -8.75 9.38
C ARG A 14 5.63 -9.66 10.01
N ASN A 15 5.50 -9.72 11.35
CA ASN A 15 4.65 -10.69 12.06
C ASN A 15 3.72 -10.12 13.17
N SER A 16 3.25 -8.88 13.11
CA SER A 16 2.26 -8.40 14.10
C SER A 16 0.91 -8.03 13.49
N TRP A 17 0.21 -9.04 12.96
CA TRP A 17 -1.24 -9.03 12.85
C TRP A 17 -1.80 -9.69 14.11
N LYS A 18 -2.07 -8.91 15.16
CA LYS A 18 -2.93 -9.38 16.25
C LYS A 18 -4.39 -9.26 15.79
N LEU A 19 -4.85 -10.27 15.06
CA LEU A 19 -6.28 -10.57 14.99
C LEU A 19 -6.69 -11.08 16.37
N GLY A 20 -7.74 -10.47 16.93
CA GLY A 20 -8.25 -10.75 18.26
C GLY A 20 -8.45 -12.24 18.52
N GLU A 21 -8.09 -12.66 19.72
CA GLU A 21 -8.37 -13.99 20.26
C GLU A 21 -9.90 -14.15 20.36
N GLY A 22 -10.43 -15.05 19.53
CA GLY A 22 -11.82 -15.49 19.51
C GLY A 22 -11.87 -16.88 18.88
N ASP A 23 -12.49 -17.81 19.59
CA ASP A 23 -12.29 -19.25 19.51
C ASP A 23 -12.48 -19.93 18.14
N GLY A 24 -11.58 -20.88 17.88
CA GLY A 24 -11.98 -22.26 17.57
C GLY A 24 -12.75 -22.52 16.27
N SER A 25 -12.05 -22.52 15.14
CA SER A 25 -12.39 -23.48 14.08
C SER A 25 -11.12 -24.05 13.45
N GLY A 26 -11.07 -25.38 13.27
CA GLY A 26 -9.93 -26.07 12.66
C GLY A 26 -9.56 -25.53 11.27
N TYR A 27 -10.51 -24.88 10.58
CA TYR A 27 -10.31 -24.17 9.32
C TYR A 27 -9.32 -23.01 9.43
N HIS A 28 -9.24 -22.36 10.60
CA HIS A 28 -8.34 -21.22 10.81
C HIS A 28 -6.88 -21.67 10.98
N ILE A 29 -6.67 -22.85 11.57
CA ILE A 29 -5.36 -23.49 11.69
C ILE A 29 -4.97 -24.09 10.33
N LEU A 30 -5.88 -24.74 9.62
CA LEU A 30 -5.68 -25.20 8.24
C LEU A 30 -5.34 -24.05 7.30
N ALA A 31 -6.07 -22.94 7.32
CA ALA A 31 -5.78 -21.76 6.51
C ALA A 31 -4.41 -21.15 6.84
N LYS A 32 -4.06 -21.03 8.13
CA LYS A 32 -2.73 -20.57 8.56
C LYS A 32 -1.61 -21.55 8.17
N THR A 33 -1.87 -22.85 8.20
CA THR A 33 -0.89 -23.88 7.84
C THR A 33 -0.68 -23.91 6.33
N ILE A 34 -1.76 -23.84 5.54
CA ILE A 34 -1.73 -23.70 4.08
C ILE A 34 -0.98 -22.41 3.68
N PHE A 35 -1.18 -21.30 4.39
CA PHE A 35 -0.46 -20.05 4.12
C PHE A 35 1.03 -20.11 4.50
N ARG A 36 1.37 -20.66 5.67
CA ARG A 36 2.76 -20.83 6.12
C ARG A 36 3.54 -21.80 5.21
N CYS A 37 2.81 -22.72 4.60
CA CYS A 37 3.28 -23.63 3.59
C CYS A 37 3.59 -22.99 2.23
N THR A 38 2.98 -21.87 1.83
CA THR A 38 3.21 -21.28 0.49
C THR A 38 4.65 -20.85 0.18
N LEU A 39 5.54 -20.76 1.18
CA LEU A 39 6.97 -20.49 0.99
C LEU A 39 7.85 -21.75 0.84
N SER A 40 7.33 -22.95 1.14
CA SER A 40 8.01 -24.24 0.89
C SER A 40 7.43 -25.01 -0.32
N TYR A 41 6.36 -24.49 -0.94
CA TYR A 41 5.48 -25.25 -1.85
C TYR A 41 5.84 -25.14 -3.34
N ILE A 42 7.03 -24.64 -3.64
CA ILE A 42 7.59 -24.58 -5.00
C ILE A 42 8.16 -25.96 -5.42
N CYS A 43 8.32 -26.92 -4.49
CA CYS A 43 9.15 -28.12 -4.69
C CYS A 43 8.43 -29.38 -5.24
N CYS A 44 7.10 -29.40 -5.43
CA CYS A 44 6.40 -30.62 -5.88
C CYS A 44 5.34 -30.35 -6.98
N PRO A 45 5.71 -30.47 -8.28
CA PRO A 45 4.81 -30.28 -9.41
C PRO A 45 3.62 -31.27 -9.45
N GLY A 46 3.78 -32.46 -8.87
CA GLY A 46 2.81 -33.56 -8.95
C GLY A 46 1.53 -33.36 -8.15
N LEU A 47 1.60 -32.70 -6.98
CA LEU A 47 0.45 -32.47 -6.11
C LEU A 47 -0.54 -31.45 -6.71
N TRP A 48 -0.06 -30.52 -7.54
CA TRP A 48 -0.86 -29.44 -8.09
C TRP A 48 -1.82 -29.90 -9.19
N LYS A 49 -1.42 -30.89 -10.00
CA LYS A 49 -2.31 -31.42 -11.05
C LYS A 49 -3.62 -31.96 -10.46
N VAL A 50 -3.54 -32.58 -9.28
CA VAL A 50 -4.71 -33.12 -8.57
C VAL A 50 -5.55 -31.99 -7.95
N ALA A 51 -4.90 -30.98 -7.35
CA ALA A 51 -5.58 -29.82 -6.78
C ALA A 51 -6.28 -28.94 -7.84
N ASP A 52 -5.66 -28.76 -9.01
CA ASP A 52 -6.22 -27.98 -10.12
C ASP A 52 -7.47 -28.66 -10.73
N VAL A 53 -7.52 -30.00 -10.69
CA VAL A 53 -8.69 -30.80 -11.13
C VAL A 53 -9.81 -30.75 -10.10
N LEU A 54 -9.49 -30.86 -8.80
CA LEU A 54 -10.48 -30.88 -7.73
C LEU A 54 -11.08 -29.50 -7.41
N ALA A 55 -10.34 -28.42 -7.66
CA ALA A 55 -10.77 -27.07 -7.32
C ALA A 55 -10.23 -26.05 -8.35
N PRO A 56 -10.90 -25.87 -9.50
CA PRO A 56 -10.46 -24.93 -10.55
C PRO A 56 -10.38 -23.46 -10.06
N GLN A 57 -11.14 -23.12 -9.01
CA GLN A 57 -11.05 -21.83 -8.30
C GLN A 57 -9.63 -21.57 -7.76
N ILE A 58 -8.94 -22.63 -7.29
CA ILE A 58 -7.58 -22.56 -6.72
C ILE A 58 -6.55 -22.29 -7.81
N LYS A 59 -6.78 -22.81 -9.03
CA LYS A 59 -5.92 -22.54 -10.18
C LYS A 59 -5.86 -21.04 -10.50
N HIS A 60 -7.01 -20.38 -10.56
CA HIS A 60 -7.06 -18.92 -10.80
C HIS A 60 -6.39 -18.11 -9.67
N ILE A 61 -6.58 -18.51 -8.40
CA ILE A 61 -5.88 -17.87 -7.28
C ILE A 61 -4.37 -18.05 -7.38
N ARG A 62 -3.91 -19.23 -7.81
CA ARG A 62 -2.49 -19.52 -7.99
C ARG A 62 -1.89 -18.71 -9.12
N GLU A 63 -2.56 -18.65 -10.26
CA GLU A 63 -2.14 -17.87 -11.42
C GLU A 63 -2.06 -16.39 -11.08
N THR A 64 -3.09 -15.83 -10.42
CA THR A 64 -3.08 -14.42 -9.99
C THR A 64 -1.96 -14.13 -8.98
N LYS A 65 -1.72 -15.02 -8.00
CA LYS A 65 -0.58 -14.88 -7.06
C LYS A 65 0.78 -14.97 -7.76
N LEU A 66 0.92 -15.89 -8.71
CA LEU A 66 2.14 -16.05 -9.49
C LEU A 66 2.41 -14.82 -10.36
N MET A 67 1.39 -14.34 -11.07
CA MET A 67 1.47 -13.13 -11.89
C MET A 67 1.81 -11.92 -11.04
N HIS A 68 1.20 -11.77 -9.85
CA HIS A 68 1.52 -10.70 -8.92
C HIS A 68 2.98 -10.78 -8.44
N HIS A 69 3.46 -11.98 -8.06
CA HIS A 69 4.85 -12.18 -7.65
C HIS A 69 5.84 -11.84 -8.78
N GLN A 70 5.59 -12.33 -9.99
CA GLN A 70 6.42 -12.03 -11.16
C GLN A 70 6.41 -10.53 -11.49
N THR A 71 5.25 -9.88 -11.38
CA THR A 71 5.12 -8.43 -11.58
C THR A 71 5.98 -7.66 -10.58
N LEU A 72 5.97 -8.05 -9.30
CA LEU A 72 6.81 -7.41 -8.28
C LEU A 72 8.31 -7.64 -8.53
N GLU A 73 8.71 -8.83 -8.95
CA GLU A 73 10.12 -9.10 -9.32
C GLU A 73 10.57 -8.24 -10.50
N LEU A 74 9.70 -8.02 -11.49
CA LEU A 74 9.96 -7.09 -12.59
C LEU A 74 10.09 -5.65 -12.08
N VAL A 75 9.19 -5.18 -11.22
CA VAL A 75 9.26 -3.83 -10.64
C VAL A 75 10.56 -3.63 -9.87
N ARG A 76 10.97 -4.62 -9.06
CA ARG A 76 12.26 -4.62 -8.35
C ARG A 76 13.45 -4.55 -9.30
N PHE A 77 13.40 -5.32 -10.39
CA PHE A 77 14.43 -5.27 -11.42
C PHE A 77 14.51 -3.88 -12.06
N PHE A 78 13.39 -3.31 -12.48
CA PHE A 78 13.35 -1.95 -13.05
C PHE A 78 13.85 -0.90 -12.06
N CYS A 79 13.43 -0.96 -10.79
CA CYS A 79 13.90 -0.03 -9.77
C CYS A 79 15.42 -0.11 -9.57
N ARG A 80 15.99 -1.32 -9.56
CA ARG A 80 17.45 -1.52 -9.49
C ARG A 80 18.19 -0.96 -10.70
N GLU A 81 17.68 -1.16 -11.91
CA GLU A 81 18.31 -0.60 -13.11
C GLU A 81 18.20 0.92 -13.17
N ILE A 82 17.05 1.48 -12.78
CA ILE A 82 16.84 2.92 -12.74
C ILE A 82 17.70 3.56 -11.63
N ALA A 83 17.97 2.86 -10.52
CA ALA A 83 18.88 3.29 -9.46
C ALA A 83 20.33 3.45 -9.89
N LYS A 84 20.72 2.88 -11.03
CA LYS A 84 22.05 3.10 -11.62
C LYS A 84 22.14 4.42 -12.42
N LEU A 85 21.00 5.03 -12.77
CA LEU A 85 20.98 6.30 -13.48
C LEU A 85 21.28 7.46 -12.52
N HIS A 86 21.62 8.62 -13.06
CA HIS A 86 21.67 9.85 -12.27
C HIS A 86 20.31 10.11 -11.59
N THR A 87 20.35 10.66 -10.39
CA THR A 87 19.19 10.79 -9.48
C THR A 87 18.04 11.60 -10.09
N ASP A 88 18.35 12.62 -10.89
CA ASP A 88 17.39 13.45 -11.64
C ASP A 88 16.62 12.65 -12.71
N LYS A 89 17.34 11.86 -13.50
CA LYS A 89 16.78 10.98 -14.54
C LYS A 89 15.99 9.84 -13.94
N ALA A 90 16.44 9.30 -12.81
CA ALA A 90 15.71 8.28 -12.09
C ALA A 90 14.39 8.82 -11.53
N MET A 91 14.42 10.01 -10.92
CA MET A 91 13.24 10.65 -10.35
C MET A 91 12.17 10.91 -11.42
N SER A 92 12.55 11.51 -12.55
CA SER A 92 11.61 11.78 -13.66
C SER A 92 10.96 10.52 -14.23
N LYS A 93 11.69 9.39 -14.27
CA LYS A 93 11.14 8.10 -14.74
C LYS A 93 10.26 7.38 -13.72
N LEU A 94 10.53 7.54 -12.44
CA LEU A 94 9.82 6.83 -11.37
C LEU A 94 8.65 7.62 -10.78
N LEU A 95 8.63 8.94 -10.93
CA LEU A 95 7.57 9.77 -10.36
C LEU A 95 6.19 9.40 -10.91
N THR A 96 6.05 9.29 -12.24
CA THR A 96 4.78 8.92 -12.87
C THR A 96 4.28 7.54 -12.42
N PRO A 97 5.04 6.44 -12.51
CA PRO A 97 4.56 5.13 -12.05
C PRO A 97 4.33 5.10 -10.54
N PHE A 98 5.11 5.82 -9.74
CA PHE A 98 4.91 5.94 -8.29
C PHE A 98 3.56 6.55 -7.94
N LEU A 99 3.25 7.73 -8.49
CA LEU A 99 1.99 8.42 -8.23
C LEU A 99 0.81 7.68 -8.87
N THR A 100 1.02 7.01 -10.01
CA THR A 100 0.00 6.14 -10.61
C THR A 100 -0.34 4.97 -9.69
N ALA A 101 0.68 4.27 -9.17
CA ALA A 101 0.49 3.21 -8.19
C ALA A 101 -0.23 3.73 -6.93
N ALA A 102 0.12 4.93 -6.46
CA ALA A 102 -0.54 5.55 -5.32
C ALA A 102 -2.02 5.87 -5.60
N ARG A 103 -2.33 6.40 -6.79
CA ARG A 103 -3.70 6.71 -7.24
C ARG A 103 -4.58 5.45 -7.32
N PHE A 104 -4.02 4.34 -7.78
CA PHE A 104 -4.76 3.07 -7.92
C PHE A 104 -4.71 2.16 -6.69
N GLY A 105 -3.94 2.49 -5.65
CA GLY A 105 -3.90 1.71 -4.42
C GLY A 105 -2.95 0.52 -4.44
N ILE A 106 -2.00 0.49 -5.38
CA ILE A 106 -1.03 -0.60 -5.55
C ILE A 106 0.14 -0.38 -4.59
N HIS A 107 -0.12 -0.61 -3.30
CA HIS A 107 0.81 -0.29 -2.22
C HIS A 107 2.14 -1.04 -2.30
N GLU A 108 2.18 -2.23 -2.89
CA GLU A 108 3.39 -3.02 -3.07
C GLU A 108 4.37 -2.33 -4.02
N VAL A 109 3.86 -1.73 -5.11
CA VAL A 109 4.70 -0.97 -6.05
C VAL A 109 5.17 0.35 -5.42
N VAL A 110 4.29 1.02 -4.68
CA VAL A 110 4.64 2.24 -3.92
C VAL A 110 5.78 1.93 -2.95
N GLU A 111 5.67 0.83 -2.19
CA GLU A 111 6.68 0.39 -1.23
C GLU A 111 8.02 0.09 -1.92
N GLU A 112 8.03 -0.71 -2.99
CA GLU A 112 9.26 -1.06 -3.71
C GLU A 112 9.97 0.19 -4.27
N ILE A 113 9.22 1.14 -4.83
CA ILE A 113 9.80 2.40 -5.33
C ILE A 113 10.33 3.24 -4.17
N MET A 114 9.63 3.35 -3.04
CA MET A 114 10.13 4.06 -1.85
C MET A 114 11.41 3.43 -1.28
N ILE A 115 11.53 2.10 -1.32
CA ILE A 115 12.74 1.39 -0.89
C ILE A 115 13.93 1.78 -1.77
N ALA A 116 13.73 1.85 -3.08
CA ALA A 116 14.78 2.20 -4.04
C ALA A 116 15.09 3.70 -4.05
N PHE A 117 14.08 4.55 -3.90
CA PHE A 117 14.16 6.01 -4.01
C PHE A 117 13.28 6.72 -2.98
N PRO A 118 13.75 6.87 -1.72
CA PRO A 118 12.95 7.45 -0.64
C PRO A 118 12.46 8.87 -0.91
N ASP A 119 13.26 9.69 -1.61
CA ASP A 119 12.97 11.11 -1.87
C ASP A 119 11.75 11.33 -2.77
N VAL A 120 11.29 10.30 -3.50
CA VAL A 120 10.11 10.36 -4.37
C VAL A 120 8.83 10.71 -3.59
N ILE A 121 8.80 10.43 -2.29
CA ILE A 121 7.62 10.65 -1.44
C ILE A 121 7.21 12.12 -1.32
N TYR A 122 8.18 13.03 -1.46
CA TYR A 122 7.97 14.47 -1.38
C TYR A 122 7.55 15.09 -2.71
N GLN A 123 7.61 14.32 -3.80
CA GLN A 123 7.29 14.81 -5.12
C GLN A 123 5.77 14.80 -5.35
N ALA A 124 5.34 15.82 -6.06
CA ALA A 124 3.97 15.98 -6.53
C ALA A 124 3.95 16.08 -8.05
N TYR A 125 2.82 15.75 -8.67
CA TYR A 125 2.65 15.82 -10.13
C TYR A 125 1.31 16.43 -10.51
N GLU A 126 1.32 17.22 -11.59
CA GLU A 126 0.18 17.95 -12.19
C GLU A 126 -0.61 18.83 -11.21
N GLU A 127 -1.44 18.23 -10.36
CA GLU A 127 -2.37 18.88 -9.43
C GLU A 127 -1.73 19.26 -8.07
N GLY A 128 -0.41 19.06 -7.94
CA GLY A 128 0.27 19.28 -6.66
C GLY A 128 0.02 18.15 -5.64
N HIS A 129 -0.57 17.02 -6.07
CA HIS A 129 -0.80 15.87 -5.20
C HIS A 129 0.43 14.99 -5.10
N THR A 130 0.92 14.83 -3.87
CA THR A 130 1.87 13.77 -3.49
C THR A 130 1.16 12.42 -3.33
N ALA A 131 1.92 11.34 -3.14
CA ALA A 131 1.35 10.01 -2.87
C ALA A 131 0.43 9.98 -1.64
N LEU A 132 0.71 10.80 -0.61
CA LEU A 132 -0.16 10.91 0.58
C LEU A 132 -1.52 11.53 0.21
N HIS A 133 -1.52 12.63 -0.56
CA HIS A 133 -2.76 13.25 -1.03
C HIS A 133 -3.59 12.27 -1.86
N LEU A 134 -2.96 11.56 -2.81
CA LEU A 134 -3.62 10.56 -3.65
C LEU A 134 -4.19 9.39 -2.84
N ALA A 135 -3.44 8.90 -1.84
CA ALA A 135 -3.91 7.86 -0.94
C ALA A 135 -5.15 8.31 -0.17
N VAL A 136 -5.17 9.58 0.25
CA VAL A 136 -6.27 10.14 1.04
C VAL A 136 -7.51 10.40 0.19
N ILE A 137 -7.36 11.02 -0.97
CA ILE A 137 -8.44 11.23 -1.93
C ILE A 137 -9.11 9.89 -2.27
N ASN A 138 -8.32 8.83 -2.51
CA ASN A 138 -8.84 7.55 -2.99
C ASN A 138 -9.08 6.49 -1.89
N ARG A 139 -9.01 6.88 -0.62
CA ARG A 139 -9.26 6.00 0.55
C ARG A 139 -8.39 4.74 0.54
N HIS A 140 -7.12 4.88 0.15
CA HIS A 140 -6.15 3.78 0.11
C HIS A 140 -5.41 3.65 1.45
N GLU A 141 -6.05 2.96 2.39
CA GLU A 141 -5.56 2.72 3.76
C GLU A 141 -4.12 2.18 3.81
N ASN A 142 -3.75 1.24 2.92
CA ASN A 142 -2.41 0.64 2.92
C ASN A 142 -1.29 1.64 2.62
N ILE A 143 -1.49 2.52 1.63
CA ILE A 143 -0.49 3.54 1.28
C ILE A 143 -0.44 4.60 2.38
N TYR A 144 -1.59 5.01 2.90
CA TYR A 144 -1.66 5.90 4.04
C TYR A 144 -0.86 5.34 5.24
N ASN A 145 -1.04 4.05 5.56
CA ASN A 145 -0.28 3.39 6.62
C ASN A 145 1.23 3.35 6.33
N LEU A 146 1.66 3.14 5.08
CA LEU A 146 3.08 3.21 4.70
C LEU A 146 3.68 4.59 5.01
N THR A 147 2.94 5.67 4.73
CA THR A 147 3.39 7.03 5.04
C THR A 147 3.34 7.34 6.54
N TYR A 148 2.36 6.79 7.26
CA TYR A 148 2.22 6.99 8.71
C TYR A 148 3.35 6.31 9.50
N GLN A 149 3.87 5.19 9.01
CA GLN A 149 5.01 4.48 9.59
C GLN A 149 6.37 5.16 9.33
N MET A 150 6.40 6.26 8.59
CA MET A 150 7.63 7.03 8.38
C MET A 150 8.03 7.82 9.62
N ARG A 151 9.26 8.35 9.62
CA ARG A 151 9.74 9.27 10.65
C ARG A 151 8.76 10.43 10.83
N TYR A 152 8.66 10.88 12.09
CA TYR A 152 7.79 11.98 12.48
C TYR A 152 7.95 13.21 11.58
N ASP A 153 9.19 13.67 11.37
CA ASP A 153 9.48 14.85 10.54
C ASP A 153 8.94 14.72 9.11
N CYS A 154 9.08 13.53 8.52
CA CYS A 154 8.61 13.24 7.15
C CYS A 154 7.08 13.30 7.10
N LYS A 155 6.42 12.62 8.03
CA LYS A 155 4.95 12.59 8.13
C LYS A 155 4.40 13.99 8.40
N GLN A 156 5.06 14.77 9.27
CA GLN A 156 4.69 16.15 9.57
C GLN A 156 4.76 17.02 8.34
N TYR A 157 5.89 17.00 7.63
CA TYR A 157 6.06 17.74 6.40
C TYR A 157 5.00 17.38 5.36
N LEU A 158 4.81 16.08 5.08
CA LEU A 158 3.82 15.62 4.09
C LEU A 158 2.39 16.02 4.44
N SER A 159 2.06 16.16 5.72
CA SER A 159 0.72 16.52 6.16
C SER A 159 0.36 18.00 5.98
N ILE A 160 1.36 18.88 6.08
CA ILE A 160 1.18 20.33 5.96
C ILE A 160 1.36 20.81 4.52
N LEU A 161 1.89 19.96 3.64
CA LEU A 161 1.94 20.23 2.20
C LEU A 161 0.55 20.53 1.68
N ARG A 162 0.50 21.49 0.77
CA ARG A 162 -0.74 21.93 0.12
C ARG A 162 -0.70 21.54 -1.34
N ASP A 163 -1.84 21.12 -1.86
CA ASP A 163 -2.03 20.97 -3.30
C ASP A 163 -2.11 22.35 -3.99
N ASN A 164 -2.26 22.35 -5.32
CA ASN A 164 -2.32 23.59 -6.10
C ASN A 164 -3.51 24.50 -5.71
N ASP A 165 -4.56 23.93 -5.12
CA ASP A 165 -5.75 24.64 -4.63
C ASP A 165 -5.59 25.11 -3.17
N GLY A 166 -4.43 24.89 -2.55
CA GLY A 166 -4.17 25.25 -1.15
C GLY A 166 -4.76 24.27 -0.13
N ASN A 167 -5.29 23.12 -0.54
CA ASN A 167 -5.83 22.09 0.34
C ASN A 167 -4.71 21.28 0.97
N CYS A 168 -4.71 21.16 2.30
CA CYS A 168 -3.91 20.13 2.98
C CYS A 168 -4.64 18.79 3.01
N VAL A 169 -3.94 17.74 3.46
CA VAL A 169 -4.47 16.37 3.58
C VAL A 169 -5.81 16.29 4.31
N LEU A 170 -6.02 17.10 5.36
CA LEU A 170 -7.27 17.10 6.11
C LEU A 170 -8.46 17.65 5.29
N HIS A 171 -8.23 18.69 4.48
CA HIS A 171 -9.25 19.20 3.56
C HIS A 171 -9.63 18.13 2.53
N LEU A 172 -8.64 17.40 2.00
CA LEU A 172 -8.88 16.31 1.04
C LEU A 172 -9.61 15.12 1.67
N ALA A 173 -9.36 14.81 2.94
CA ALA A 173 -10.09 13.77 3.66
C ALA A 173 -11.58 14.11 3.83
N GLY A 174 -11.92 15.40 3.91
CA GLY A 174 -13.30 15.89 3.97
C GLY A 174 -14.02 15.96 2.62
N LYS A 175 -13.30 15.86 1.48
CA LYS A 175 -13.92 15.82 0.15
C LYS A 175 -14.65 14.48 -0.06
N LEU A 176 -15.70 14.50 -0.87
CA LEU A 176 -16.47 13.31 -1.24
C LEU A 176 -15.56 12.23 -1.86
N ALA A 177 -15.62 11.01 -1.35
CA ALA A 177 -14.80 9.91 -1.87
C ALA A 177 -15.18 9.53 -3.32
N PRO A 178 -14.26 8.90 -4.08
CA PRO A 178 -14.57 8.38 -5.40
C PRO A 178 -15.73 7.38 -5.38
N LYS A 179 -16.55 7.40 -6.43
CA LYS A 179 -17.75 6.52 -6.55
C LYS A 179 -17.44 5.05 -6.30
N HIS A 180 -16.32 4.54 -6.81
CA HIS A 180 -15.90 3.15 -6.63
C HIS A 180 -15.56 2.78 -5.17
N ARG A 181 -15.20 3.77 -4.34
CA ARG A 181 -14.99 3.60 -2.90
C ARG A 181 -16.28 3.77 -2.10
N LEU A 182 -17.09 4.77 -2.44
CA LEU A 182 -18.39 4.99 -1.80
C LEU A 182 -19.33 3.80 -1.98
N ASN A 183 -19.36 3.20 -3.16
CA ASN A 183 -20.24 2.09 -3.49
C ASN A 183 -19.78 0.74 -2.91
N LEU A 184 -18.69 0.68 -2.14
CA LEU A 184 -18.29 -0.52 -1.41
C LEU A 184 -19.31 -0.91 -0.33
N VAL A 185 -20.11 0.04 0.13
CA VAL A 185 -21.18 -0.20 1.10
C VAL A 185 -22.47 0.42 0.58
N SER A 186 -23.58 -0.30 0.76
CA SER A 186 -24.90 0.16 0.35
C SER A 186 -25.57 0.97 1.46
N GLY A 187 -26.21 2.08 1.09
CA GLY A 187 -26.98 2.93 2.01
C GLY A 187 -26.20 4.15 2.52
N ALA A 188 -26.86 5.31 2.50
CA ALA A 188 -26.25 6.60 2.80
C ALA A 188 -25.67 6.67 4.23
N ALA A 189 -26.35 6.06 5.21
CA ALA A 189 -25.88 6.05 6.60
C ALA A 189 -24.53 5.31 6.76
N LEU A 190 -24.37 4.15 6.13
CA LEU A 190 -23.14 3.37 6.20
C LEU A 190 -21.99 4.01 5.40
N GLN A 191 -22.30 4.64 4.27
CA GLN A 191 -21.33 5.44 3.52
C GLN A 191 -20.82 6.59 4.38
N MET A 192 -21.72 7.37 5.00
CA MET A 192 -21.35 8.47 5.88
C MET A 192 -20.56 8.01 7.11
N GLN A 193 -20.92 6.87 7.71
CA GLN A 193 -20.19 6.29 8.84
C GLN A 193 -18.73 5.98 8.46
N ARG A 194 -18.50 5.37 7.30
CA ARG A 194 -17.15 5.03 6.83
C ARG A 194 -16.33 6.28 6.52
N GLU A 195 -16.92 7.28 5.86
CA GLU A 195 -16.25 8.54 5.58
C GLU A 195 -15.88 9.30 6.87
N LEU A 196 -16.75 9.25 7.88
CA LEU A 196 -16.47 9.84 9.20
C LEU A 196 -15.33 9.11 9.92
N GLN A 197 -15.26 7.78 9.81
CA GLN A 197 -14.12 7.01 10.34
C GLN A 197 -12.82 7.35 9.61
N TRP A 198 -12.85 7.44 8.29
CA TRP A 198 -11.71 7.85 7.48
C TRP A 198 -11.20 9.23 7.90
N TYR A 199 -12.09 10.22 7.99
CA TYR A 199 -11.76 11.58 8.42
C TYR A 199 -11.14 11.59 9.82
N LYS A 200 -11.72 10.84 10.77
CA LYS A 200 -11.17 10.71 12.13
C LYS A 200 -9.75 10.16 12.13
N VAL A 201 -9.48 9.06 11.42
CA VAL A 201 -8.11 8.49 11.34
C VAL A 201 -7.13 9.50 10.75
N THR A 202 -7.53 10.20 9.68
CA THR A 202 -6.70 11.25 9.08
C THR A 202 -6.55 12.49 9.97
N CYS A 203 -7.48 12.77 10.89
CA CYS A 203 -7.38 13.90 11.80
C CYS A 203 -6.52 13.57 13.01
N TYR A 204 -6.75 12.42 13.66
CA TYR A 204 -6.02 12.02 14.87
C TYR A 204 -4.53 11.79 14.60
N SER A 205 -4.24 11.21 13.45
CA SER A 205 -2.87 11.07 12.95
C SER A 205 -2.14 12.41 12.80
N LEU A 206 -2.87 13.50 12.54
CA LEU A 206 -2.34 14.85 12.36
C LEU A 206 -2.38 15.68 13.65
N SER A 207 -3.27 15.39 14.60
CA SER A 207 -3.25 16.04 15.92
C SER A 207 -2.11 15.58 16.80
N THR A 208 -1.52 14.40 16.54
CA THR A 208 -0.21 14.01 17.13
C THR A 208 0.98 14.74 16.50
N VAL A 209 0.74 15.55 15.46
CA VAL A 209 1.76 16.17 14.60
C VAL A 209 1.78 17.71 14.72
N LEU A 210 0.71 18.31 15.24
CA LEU A 210 0.58 19.72 15.60
C LEU A 210 0.78 19.88 17.11
#